data_AF-A0A934FR18-F1
#
_entry.id   AF-A0A934FR18-F1
#
_cell.length_a   1.000
_cell.length_b   1.000
_cell.length_c   1.000
_cell.angle_alpha   90.00
_cell.angle_beta   90.00
_cell.angle_gamma   90.00
#
_symmetry.space_group_name_H-M   'P 1'
#
loop_
_entity.id
_entity.type
_entity.pdbx_description
1 polymer ?
#
loop_
_entity_poly.entity_id
_entity_poly.type
_entity_poly.pdbx_seq_one_letter_code
_entity_poly.pdbx_strand_id
1 'polypeptide(L)'
;MLDRASSFAREDVVTMLREDYVPVALDVWYEERRQDEAGAFYRALVAQREGLRAGHTTQGFYVARPDGHLLRGWNNRDPDKLARWLREHRKASEPADERTTAPAAATEVDRRFARRLPEGAVVADVFTRITDAEWPARDRGWMDEAMRKATGRDHLWITAEEIAALARREVPATLARRIARFHLVDDTRGEPPMWRQGELAEVALAFEPIADGTAPPALAGHARLATGDGKRRCEAALRGEVAIDENGRLVRFDLVARCAFAGEGEFTPHAPPGTFTLVVAMRLAPPDGQDRVPPQAARDLDEYLRAR
;
A
#
# COMPACT_ATOMS: atom_id res chain seq x y z
N MET A 1 -6.45 2.16 3.39
CA MET A 1 -5.90 3.51 3.64
C MET A 1 -7.01 4.54 3.88
N LEU A 2 -7.00 5.14 5.07
CA LEU A 2 -8.00 6.06 5.58
C LEU A 2 -8.28 7.27 4.67
N ASP A 3 -7.24 7.88 4.08
CA ASP A 3 -7.36 9.11 3.28
C ASP A 3 -8.26 8.93 2.05
N ARG A 4 -8.33 7.71 1.48
CA ARG A 4 -9.22 7.37 0.36
C ARG A 4 -10.69 7.30 0.77
N ALA A 5 -10.97 7.01 2.04
CA ALA A 5 -12.32 6.96 2.58
C ALA A 5 -12.75 8.28 3.25
N SER A 6 -11.84 9.27 3.35
CA SER A 6 -12.14 10.60 3.89
C SER A 6 -11.83 11.71 2.88
N SER A 7 -10.62 12.25 2.93
CA SER A 7 -10.14 13.41 2.19
C SER A 7 -10.30 13.25 0.67
N PHE A 8 -9.89 12.12 0.12
CA PHE A 8 -9.94 11.85 -1.31
C PHE A 8 -11.22 11.14 -1.77
N ALA A 9 -12.18 10.90 -0.86
CA ALA A 9 -13.51 10.45 -1.22
C ALA A 9 -14.41 11.61 -1.72
N ARG A 10 -13.96 12.85 -1.50
CA ARG A 10 -14.71 14.06 -1.87
C ARG A 10 -14.41 14.50 -3.29
N GLU A 11 -15.46 14.68 -4.06
CA GLU A 11 -15.37 15.14 -5.45
C GLU A 11 -14.76 16.54 -5.55
N ASP A 12 -15.15 17.49 -4.68
CA ASP A 12 -14.60 18.86 -4.72
C ASP A 12 -13.09 18.90 -4.47
N VAL A 13 -12.58 18.05 -3.56
CA VAL A 13 -11.14 17.89 -3.31
C VAL A 13 -10.44 17.32 -4.55
N VAL A 14 -10.97 16.25 -5.14
CA VAL A 14 -10.38 15.62 -6.33
C VAL A 14 -10.35 16.57 -7.51
N THR A 15 -11.43 17.33 -7.74
CA THR A 15 -11.51 18.34 -8.80
C THR A 15 -10.46 19.43 -8.60
N MET A 16 -10.33 20.01 -7.40
CA MET A 16 -9.28 21.00 -7.14
C MET A 16 -7.89 20.42 -7.38
N LEU A 17 -7.61 19.20 -6.88
CA LEU A 17 -6.30 18.56 -7.08
C LEU A 17 -5.97 18.32 -8.56
N ARG A 18 -6.98 18.11 -9.40
CA ARG A 18 -6.81 17.86 -10.83
C ARG A 18 -6.69 19.15 -11.65
N GLU A 19 -7.44 20.18 -11.29
CA GLU A 19 -7.58 21.40 -12.10
C GLU A 19 -6.62 22.50 -11.64
N ASP A 20 -6.32 22.58 -10.35
CA ASP A 20 -5.60 23.70 -9.73
C ASP A 20 -4.20 23.33 -9.21
N TYR A 21 -3.88 22.04 -9.12
CA TYR A 21 -2.65 21.55 -8.50
C TYR A 21 -1.93 20.52 -9.36
N VAL A 22 -0.64 20.31 -9.06
CA VAL A 22 0.13 19.14 -9.50
C VAL A 22 0.24 18.17 -8.32
N PRO A 23 -0.60 17.12 -8.24
CA PRO A 23 -0.59 16.21 -7.10
C PRO A 23 0.61 15.28 -7.17
N VAL A 24 1.37 15.20 -6.07
CA VAL A 24 2.50 14.27 -5.91
C VAL A 24 2.27 13.44 -4.65
N ALA A 25 2.44 12.13 -4.76
CA ALA A 25 2.42 11.20 -3.64
C ALA A 25 3.83 10.68 -3.38
N LEU A 26 4.27 10.75 -2.13
CA LEU A 26 5.60 10.33 -1.69
C LEU A 26 5.46 9.37 -0.52
N ASP A 27 6.32 8.35 -0.45
CA ASP A 27 6.47 7.55 0.76
C ASP A 27 7.60 8.15 1.61
N VAL A 28 7.16 8.81 2.69
CA VAL A 28 8.00 9.47 3.69
C VAL A 28 9.13 8.58 4.21
N TRP A 29 8.92 7.27 4.27
CA TRP A 29 9.93 6.34 4.74
C TRP A 29 11.20 6.41 3.88
N TYR A 30 11.07 6.50 2.56
CA TYR A 30 12.19 6.64 1.63
C TYR A 30 12.75 8.07 1.64
N GLU A 31 11.88 9.07 1.49
CA GLU A 31 12.29 10.45 1.24
C GLU A 31 13.04 11.09 2.42
N GLU A 32 12.70 10.72 3.66
CA GLU A 32 13.45 11.16 4.84
C GLU A 32 14.90 10.63 4.86
N ARG A 33 15.14 9.44 4.29
CA ARG A 33 16.39 8.66 4.49
C ARG A 33 17.34 8.71 3.30
N ARG A 34 16.82 8.83 2.08
CA ARG A 34 17.61 8.85 0.85
C ARG A 34 18.55 10.06 0.80
N GLN A 35 19.78 9.85 0.32
CA GLN A 35 20.86 10.84 0.29
C GLN A 35 21.10 11.39 -1.12
N ASP A 36 20.04 11.51 -1.90
CA ASP A 36 20.04 12.12 -3.22
C ASP A 36 19.21 13.42 -3.24
N GLU A 37 19.07 14.03 -4.42
CA GLU A 37 18.40 15.32 -4.60
C GLU A 37 16.92 15.27 -4.21
N ALA A 38 16.23 14.16 -4.46
CA ALA A 38 14.82 13.98 -4.09
C ALA A 38 14.65 14.04 -2.56
N GLY A 39 15.47 13.29 -1.82
CA GLY A 39 15.44 13.34 -0.35
C GLY A 39 15.87 14.70 0.21
N ALA A 40 16.86 15.34 -0.41
CA ALA A 40 17.30 16.69 -0.01
C ALA A 40 16.17 17.72 -0.20
N PHE A 41 15.48 17.68 -1.35
CA PHE A 41 14.32 18.52 -1.62
C PHE A 41 13.19 18.27 -0.61
N TYR A 42 12.83 17.01 -0.37
CA TYR A 42 11.78 16.67 0.59
C TYR A 42 12.08 17.20 2.00
N ARG A 43 13.30 16.96 2.50
CA ARG A 43 13.72 17.43 3.83
C ARG A 43 13.73 18.96 3.91
N ALA A 44 14.19 19.66 2.87
CA ALA A 44 14.17 21.11 2.81
C ALA A 44 12.75 21.68 2.79
N LEU A 45 11.82 21.04 2.07
CA LEU A 45 10.41 21.43 2.05
C LEU A 45 9.76 21.25 3.42
N VAL A 46 9.94 20.08 4.03
CA VAL A 46 9.34 19.73 5.33
C VAL A 46 9.89 20.59 6.46
N ALA A 47 11.16 20.98 6.43
CA ALA A 47 11.78 21.84 7.44
C ALA A 47 11.11 23.23 7.54
N GLN A 48 10.39 23.67 6.50
CA GLN A 48 9.64 24.93 6.50
C GLN A 48 8.30 24.81 7.26
N ARG A 49 7.87 23.60 7.64
CA ARG A 49 6.57 23.39 8.29
C ARG A 49 6.56 23.95 9.71
N GLU A 50 5.74 24.95 9.93
CA GLU A 50 5.52 25.54 11.26
C GLU A 50 5.08 24.48 12.29
N GLY A 51 5.71 24.51 13.47
CA GLY A 51 5.39 23.61 14.57
C GLY A 51 5.89 22.17 14.42
N LEU A 52 6.62 21.84 13.34
CA LEU A 52 7.31 20.56 13.23
C LEU A 52 8.49 20.52 14.22
N ARG A 53 8.49 19.52 15.10
CA ARG A 53 9.56 19.29 16.08
C ARG A 53 10.44 18.14 15.63
N ALA A 54 11.71 18.18 16.02
CA ALA A 54 12.62 17.05 15.78
C ALA A 54 12.04 15.75 16.38
N GLY A 55 12.11 14.65 15.63
CA GLY A 55 11.59 13.35 16.02
C GLY A 55 10.08 13.15 15.84
N HIS A 56 9.33 14.17 15.41
CA HIS A 56 7.93 14.01 15.03
C HIS A 56 7.78 13.58 13.57
N THR A 57 6.68 12.88 13.28
CA THR A 57 6.36 12.45 11.91
C THR A 57 6.23 13.62 10.96
N THR A 58 6.87 13.48 9.80
CA THR A 58 6.76 14.40 8.65
C THR A 58 5.66 13.96 7.68
N GLN A 59 4.93 12.87 7.98
CA GLN A 59 3.75 12.47 7.22
C GLN A 59 2.69 13.59 7.23
N GLY A 60 2.02 13.78 6.10
CA GLY A 60 0.95 14.75 5.98
C GLY A 60 0.75 15.25 4.55
N PHE A 61 0.00 16.32 4.44
CA PHE A 61 -0.24 17.05 3.20
C PHE A 61 0.59 18.33 3.20
N TYR A 62 1.15 18.65 2.03
CA TYR A 62 1.99 19.82 1.81
C TYR A 62 1.53 20.52 0.54
N VAL A 63 1.32 21.82 0.63
CA VAL A 63 1.07 22.68 -0.53
C VAL A 63 2.26 23.61 -0.66
N ALA A 64 2.92 23.56 -1.80
CA ALA A 64 4.13 24.32 -2.08
C ALA A 64 4.04 24.96 -3.46
N ARG A 65 4.78 26.05 -3.63
CA ARG A 65 5.00 26.67 -4.94
C ARG A 65 6.04 25.86 -5.75
N PRO A 66 6.09 26.04 -7.09
CA PRO A 66 7.07 25.35 -7.93
C PRO A 66 8.54 25.61 -7.56
N ASP A 67 8.84 26.74 -6.91
CA ASP A 67 10.17 27.11 -6.42
C ASP A 67 10.56 26.38 -5.11
N GLY A 68 9.69 25.52 -4.56
CA GLY A 68 9.92 24.80 -3.31
C GLY A 68 9.57 25.57 -2.04
N HIS A 69 8.97 26.77 -2.15
CA HIS A 69 8.46 27.49 -0.98
C HIS A 69 7.17 26.86 -0.46
N LEU A 70 7.16 26.44 0.80
CA LEU A 70 6.01 25.84 1.46
C LEU A 70 4.95 26.90 1.78
N LEU A 71 3.73 26.70 1.28
CA LEU A 71 2.57 27.53 1.66
C LEU A 71 1.91 26.99 2.93
N ARG A 72 1.78 25.67 3.04
CA ARG A 72 1.16 25.02 4.21
C ARG A 72 1.56 23.55 4.30
N GLY A 73 1.83 23.08 5.52
CA GLY A 73 2.03 21.66 5.83
C GLY A 73 1.21 21.22 7.04
N TRP A 74 0.54 20.07 6.98
CA TRP A 74 -0.28 19.55 8.09
C TRP A 74 -0.45 18.03 8.05
N ASN A 75 -0.75 17.43 9.21
CA ASN A 75 -1.03 16.00 9.33
C ASN A 75 -2.42 15.78 9.95
N ASN A 76 -3.46 16.24 9.26
CA ASN A 76 -4.84 16.06 9.63
C ASN A 76 -5.64 15.67 8.37
N ARG A 77 -6.43 14.60 8.49
CA ARG A 77 -7.13 13.95 7.38
C ARG A 77 -8.60 14.34 7.27
N ASP A 78 -8.99 15.35 8.04
CA ASP A 78 -10.32 15.94 8.03
C ASP A 78 -10.63 16.53 6.64
N PRO A 79 -11.62 15.97 5.94
CA PRO A 79 -11.92 16.38 4.58
C PRO A 79 -12.31 17.86 4.46
N ASP A 80 -13.03 18.42 5.44
CA ASP A 80 -13.44 19.82 5.41
C ASP A 80 -12.26 20.77 5.58
N LYS A 81 -11.31 20.39 6.44
CA LYS A 81 -10.09 21.18 6.64
C LYS A 81 -9.21 21.15 5.40
N LEU A 82 -9.01 19.97 4.78
CA LEU A 82 -8.28 19.84 3.52
C LEU A 82 -8.91 20.72 2.43
N ALA A 83 -10.21 20.59 2.20
CA ALA A 83 -10.90 21.35 1.16
C ALA A 83 -10.80 22.88 1.41
N ARG A 84 -10.91 23.33 2.67
CA ARG A 84 -10.71 24.74 3.01
C ARG A 84 -9.30 25.22 2.70
N TRP A 85 -8.27 24.47 3.07
CA TRP A 85 -6.87 24.86 2.83
C TRP A 85 -6.51 24.87 1.35
N LEU A 86 -7.01 23.90 0.56
CA LEU A 86 -6.85 23.95 -0.90
C LEU A 86 -7.49 25.23 -1.47
N ARG A 87 -8.73 25.57 -1.08
CA ARG A 87 -9.37 26.82 -1.56
C ARG A 87 -8.61 28.08 -1.16
N GLU A 88 -8.05 28.10 0.05
CA GLU A 88 -7.27 29.23 0.56
C GLU A 88 -5.99 29.45 -0.26
N HIS A 89 -5.24 28.37 -0.53
CA HIS A 89 -3.95 28.47 -1.22
C HIS A 89 -4.03 28.46 -2.74
N ARG A 90 -5.18 28.07 -3.33
CA ARG A 90 -5.49 28.30 -4.74
C ARG A 90 -5.41 29.78 -5.12
N LYS A 91 -5.86 30.67 -4.22
CA LYS A 91 -5.86 32.12 -4.46
C LYS A 91 -4.50 32.79 -4.23
N ALA A 92 -3.61 32.15 -3.46
CA ALA A 92 -2.28 32.66 -3.15
C ALA A 92 -1.26 32.42 -4.28
N SER A 93 -1.67 31.74 -5.35
CA SER A 93 -0.86 31.46 -6.54
C SER A 93 -1.30 32.39 -7.68
N GLU A 94 -0.89 33.65 -7.62
CA GLU A 94 -0.79 34.45 -8.85
C GLU A 94 0.29 33.81 -9.74
N PRO A 95 0.15 33.85 -11.08
CA PRO A 95 1.18 33.35 -11.97
C PRO A 95 2.47 34.11 -11.66
N ALA A 96 3.43 33.43 -11.04
CA ALA A 96 4.78 33.96 -10.99
C ALA A 96 5.20 34.20 -12.44
N ASP A 97 5.68 35.41 -12.74
CA ASP A 97 6.31 35.77 -14.02
C ASP A 97 7.56 34.91 -14.32
N GLU A 98 7.90 34.01 -13.40
CA GLU A 98 8.95 33.01 -13.49
C GLU A 98 8.48 31.84 -14.34
N ARG A 99 8.63 32.00 -15.66
CA ARG A 99 8.83 30.87 -16.57
C ARG A 99 10.02 30.03 -16.09
N THR A 100 9.70 29.04 -15.27
CA THR A 100 10.25 27.68 -15.24
C THR A 100 11.65 27.54 -15.80
N THR A 101 12.66 27.57 -14.92
CA THR A 101 13.81 26.71 -15.14
C THR A 101 13.28 25.29 -15.26
N ALA A 102 13.72 24.56 -16.29
CA ALA A 102 13.43 23.13 -16.36
C ALA A 102 13.88 22.50 -15.03
N PRO A 103 13.08 21.60 -14.41
CA PRO A 103 13.54 20.90 -13.22
C PRO A 103 14.90 20.30 -13.53
N ALA A 104 15.89 20.57 -12.66
CA ALA A 104 17.20 19.99 -12.81
C ALA A 104 17.02 18.46 -12.88
N ALA A 105 17.59 17.84 -13.92
CA ALA A 105 17.55 16.39 -14.02
C ALA A 105 18.31 15.83 -12.83
N ALA A 106 17.64 14.98 -12.03
CA ALA A 106 18.28 14.31 -10.91
C ALA A 106 19.51 13.56 -11.41
N THR A 107 20.70 13.98 -10.98
CA THR A 107 21.95 13.44 -11.53
C THR A 107 22.32 12.10 -10.89
N GLU A 108 21.87 11.86 -9.66
CA GLU A 108 22.19 10.67 -8.86
C GLU A 108 20.95 10.15 -8.14
N VAL A 109 20.82 8.82 -8.05
CA VAL A 109 19.73 8.15 -7.33
C VAL A 109 20.34 7.29 -6.23
N ASP A 110 19.88 7.46 -5.00
CA ASP A 110 20.28 6.64 -3.86
C ASP A 110 19.73 5.21 -4.02
N ARG A 111 20.60 4.31 -4.52
CA ARG A 111 20.24 2.92 -4.83
C ARG A 111 19.72 2.14 -3.64
N ARG A 112 20.01 2.57 -2.40
CA ARG A 112 19.50 1.94 -1.17
C ARG A 112 17.99 2.10 -1.03
N PHE A 113 17.41 3.11 -1.68
CA PHE A 113 15.99 3.46 -1.63
C PHE A 113 15.32 3.40 -3.01
N ALA A 114 16.08 3.20 -4.09
CA ALA A 114 15.53 2.92 -5.41
C ALA A 114 14.94 1.51 -5.47
N ARG A 115 13.61 1.42 -5.39
CA ARG A 115 12.88 0.16 -5.62
C ARG A 115 12.47 0.09 -7.08
N ARG A 116 12.86 -0.99 -7.74
CA ARG A 116 12.48 -1.30 -9.11
C ARG A 116 11.82 -2.66 -9.14
N LEU A 117 10.77 -2.78 -9.95
CA LEU A 117 10.18 -4.07 -10.26
C LEU A 117 11.28 -4.98 -10.84
N PRO A 118 11.48 -6.20 -10.32
CA PRO A 118 12.44 -7.14 -10.88
C PRO A 118 12.15 -7.42 -12.36
N GLU A 119 13.20 -7.67 -13.14
CA GLU A 119 13.04 -7.94 -14.57
C GLU A 119 12.12 -9.13 -14.82
N GLY A 120 11.16 -8.96 -15.74
CA GLY A 120 10.17 -9.98 -16.07
C GLY A 120 9.12 -10.26 -14.98
N ALA A 121 9.18 -9.56 -13.83
CA ALA A 121 8.12 -9.64 -12.84
C ALA A 121 6.85 -8.91 -13.32
N VAL A 122 5.72 -9.29 -12.77
CA VAL A 122 4.44 -8.60 -12.96
C VAL A 122 3.88 -8.14 -11.62
N VAL A 123 2.97 -7.18 -11.66
CA VAL A 123 2.32 -6.62 -10.48
C VAL A 123 0.90 -7.17 -10.38
N ALA A 124 0.51 -7.58 -9.18
CA ALA A 124 -0.88 -7.76 -8.79
C ALA A 124 -1.30 -6.65 -7.80
N ASP A 125 -2.43 -6.01 -8.06
CA ASP A 125 -3.09 -5.11 -7.11
C ASP A 125 -3.59 -5.91 -5.92
N VAL A 126 -3.32 -5.44 -4.72
CA VAL A 126 -3.81 -6.03 -3.46
C VAL A 126 -4.81 -5.06 -2.84
N PHE A 127 -5.98 -5.57 -2.47
CA PHE A 127 -7.03 -4.83 -1.79
C PHE A 127 -7.39 -5.52 -0.48
N THR A 128 -7.43 -4.76 0.61
CA THR A 128 -7.78 -5.29 1.92
C THR A 128 -9.03 -4.62 2.45
N ARG A 129 -9.92 -5.39 3.09
CA ARG A 129 -11.11 -4.84 3.73
C ARG A 129 -11.53 -5.66 4.94
N ILE A 130 -11.96 -4.98 6.00
CA ILE A 130 -12.70 -5.62 7.09
C ILE A 130 -14.16 -5.73 6.65
N THR A 131 -14.67 -6.95 6.52
CA THR A 131 -16.04 -7.20 6.00
C THR A 131 -17.03 -7.55 7.09
N ASP A 132 -16.56 -8.04 8.23
CA ASP A 132 -17.39 -8.44 9.36
C ASP A 132 -16.62 -8.20 10.66
N ALA A 133 -17.16 -7.34 11.53
CA ALA A 133 -16.54 -6.93 12.78
C ALA A 133 -17.54 -6.22 13.70
N GLU A 134 -17.40 -6.44 15.00
CA GLU A 134 -18.07 -5.62 16.01
C GLU A 134 -17.25 -4.36 16.27
N TRP A 135 -17.77 -3.20 15.85
CA TRP A 135 -17.10 -1.93 16.10
C TRP A 135 -17.62 -1.31 17.41
N PRO A 136 -16.74 -0.84 18.31
CA PRO A 136 -17.19 -0.13 19.49
C PRO A 136 -18.00 1.12 19.07
N ALA A 137 -19.07 1.39 19.81
CA ALA A 137 -19.76 2.67 19.74
C ALA A 137 -18.78 3.76 20.16
N ARG A 138 -18.59 4.75 19.30
CA ARG A 138 -17.64 5.84 19.52
C ARG A 138 -18.25 7.13 19.00
N ASP A 139 -17.97 8.22 19.72
CA ASP A 139 -18.36 9.58 19.36
C ASP A 139 -17.38 10.24 18.38
N ARG A 140 -16.60 9.50 17.58
CA ARG A 140 -15.58 10.11 16.68
C ARG A 140 -16.06 10.22 15.24
N GLY A 141 -17.20 10.88 15.04
CA GLY A 141 -17.64 11.52 13.78
C GLY A 141 -17.18 10.87 12.47
N TRP A 142 -16.62 11.68 11.55
CA TRP A 142 -16.21 11.24 10.21
C TRP A 142 -15.07 10.20 10.22
N MET A 143 -14.22 10.20 11.26
CA MET A 143 -13.04 9.35 11.35
C MET A 143 -13.43 7.88 11.55
N ASP A 144 -14.35 7.61 12.47
CA ASP A 144 -14.83 6.25 12.73
C ASP A 144 -15.55 5.68 11.50
N GLU A 145 -16.34 6.51 10.81
CA GLU A 145 -16.99 6.12 9.55
C GLU A 145 -15.97 5.78 8.46
N ALA A 146 -14.95 6.64 8.28
CA ALA A 146 -13.90 6.41 7.30
C ALA A 146 -13.11 5.14 7.61
N MET A 147 -12.75 4.87 8.88
CA MET A 147 -12.07 3.64 9.28
C MET A 147 -12.88 2.37 8.96
N ARG A 148 -14.19 2.39 9.18
CA ARG A 148 -15.10 1.26 8.88
C ARG A 148 -15.25 0.99 7.38
N LYS A 149 -15.17 2.04 6.56
CA LYS A 149 -15.36 1.96 5.10
C LYS A 149 -14.04 1.82 4.33
N ALA A 150 -12.91 2.07 4.98
CA ALA A 150 -11.62 2.12 4.31
C ALA A 150 -11.24 0.79 3.66
N THR A 151 -10.66 0.90 2.47
CA THR A 151 -10.06 -0.21 1.74
C THR A 151 -8.55 0.00 1.71
N GLY A 152 -7.83 -1.01 2.18
CA GLY A 152 -6.38 -1.15 2.02
C GLY A 152 -5.98 -1.30 0.56
N ARG A 153 -4.79 -0.83 0.21
CA ARG A 153 -4.22 -1.02 -1.13
C ARG A 153 -2.73 -1.18 -1.01
N ASP A 154 -2.23 -2.23 -1.62
CA ASP A 154 -0.82 -2.55 -1.75
C ASP A 154 -0.59 -3.23 -3.11
N HIS A 155 0.64 -3.64 -3.37
CA HIS A 155 0.99 -4.39 -4.58
C HIS A 155 1.73 -5.66 -4.20
N LEU A 156 1.51 -6.72 -4.97
CA LEU A 156 2.28 -7.95 -4.93
C LEU A 156 3.13 -8.03 -6.19
N TRP A 157 4.43 -8.17 -6.04
CA TRP A 157 5.30 -8.53 -7.17
C TRP A 157 5.36 -10.05 -7.30
N ILE A 158 5.14 -10.55 -8.52
CA ILE A 158 5.26 -11.95 -8.90
C ILE A 158 6.43 -12.05 -9.86
N THR A 159 7.51 -12.73 -9.47
CA THR A 159 8.75 -12.75 -10.25
C THR A 159 8.64 -13.61 -11.51
N ALA A 160 9.55 -13.41 -12.48
CA ALA A 160 9.61 -14.25 -13.68
C ALA A 160 9.75 -15.75 -13.36
N GLU A 161 10.56 -16.08 -12.35
CA GLU A 161 10.75 -17.45 -11.85
C GLU A 161 9.46 -18.02 -11.24
N GLU A 162 8.72 -17.18 -10.53
CA GLU A 162 7.43 -17.56 -9.94
C GLU A 162 6.37 -17.78 -11.02
N ILE A 163 6.32 -16.93 -12.05
CA ILE A 163 5.46 -17.10 -13.22
C ILE A 163 5.77 -18.42 -13.94
N ALA A 164 7.06 -18.71 -14.16
CA ALA A 164 7.48 -19.95 -14.80
C ALA A 164 7.08 -21.20 -13.99
N ALA A 165 7.09 -21.13 -12.65
CA ALA A 165 6.60 -22.20 -11.80
C ALA A 165 5.07 -22.35 -11.86
N LEU A 166 4.33 -21.23 -11.82
CA LEU A 166 2.88 -21.24 -11.99
C LEU A 166 2.45 -21.87 -13.33
N ALA A 167 3.22 -21.65 -14.40
CA ALA A 167 3.01 -22.31 -15.70
C ALA A 167 3.14 -23.84 -15.65
N ARG A 168 3.95 -24.37 -14.73
CA ARG A 168 4.06 -25.81 -14.46
C ARG A 168 3.06 -26.31 -13.41
N ARG A 169 2.11 -25.47 -13.00
CA ARG A 169 1.17 -25.74 -11.90
C ARG A 169 1.84 -26.00 -10.56
N GLU A 170 2.94 -25.30 -10.32
CA GLU A 170 3.67 -25.29 -9.06
C GLU A 170 3.48 -23.92 -8.41
N VAL A 171 3.19 -23.89 -7.11
CA VAL A 171 3.18 -22.63 -6.35
C VAL A 171 4.48 -22.56 -5.56
N PRO A 172 5.40 -21.62 -5.90
CA PRO A 172 6.65 -21.47 -5.16
C PRO A 172 6.40 -21.11 -3.69
N ALA A 173 7.20 -21.71 -2.81
CA ALA A 173 7.15 -21.40 -1.38
C ALA A 173 7.44 -19.91 -1.10
N THR A 174 8.28 -19.26 -1.91
CA THR A 174 8.57 -17.81 -1.81
C THR A 174 7.31 -16.99 -2.03
N LEU A 175 6.53 -17.28 -3.08
CA LEU A 175 5.28 -16.58 -3.39
C LEU A 175 4.24 -16.78 -2.28
N ALA A 176 4.02 -18.03 -1.85
CA ALA A 176 3.06 -18.33 -0.79
C ALA A 176 3.43 -17.63 0.55
N ARG A 177 4.71 -17.64 0.92
CA ARG A 177 5.20 -16.93 2.12
C ARG A 177 5.11 -15.42 1.97
N ARG A 178 5.41 -14.86 0.79
CA ARG A 178 5.31 -13.41 0.53
C ARG A 178 3.87 -12.93 0.68
N ILE A 179 2.91 -13.67 0.09
CA ILE A 179 1.48 -13.45 0.29
C ILE A 179 1.12 -13.46 1.77
N ALA A 180 1.49 -14.52 2.50
CA ALA A 180 1.14 -14.66 3.91
C ALA A 180 1.74 -13.56 4.78
N ARG A 181 3.04 -13.27 4.64
CA ARG A 181 3.77 -12.38 5.55
C ARG A 181 3.53 -10.90 5.30
N PHE A 182 3.33 -10.51 4.05
CA PHE A 182 3.35 -9.10 3.67
C PHE A 182 1.99 -8.59 3.18
N HIS A 183 1.08 -9.48 2.81
CA HIS A 183 -0.22 -9.08 2.25
C HIS A 183 -1.42 -9.57 3.07
N LEU A 184 -1.27 -10.53 3.99
CA LEU A 184 -2.30 -10.87 4.98
C LEU A 184 -2.18 -9.99 6.24
N VAL A 185 -2.22 -8.68 6.03
CA VAL A 185 -2.07 -7.64 7.07
C VAL A 185 -3.24 -6.65 7.01
N ASP A 186 -3.59 -6.05 8.15
CA ASP A 186 -4.59 -4.99 8.18
C ASP A 186 -3.98 -3.62 7.89
N ASP A 187 -4.00 -3.21 6.62
CA ASP A 187 -3.62 -1.87 6.12
C ASP A 187 -4.83 -0.96 5.85
N THR A 188 -6.02 -1.35 6.34
CA THR A 188 -7.26 -0.62 6.03
C THR A 188 -7.26 0.78 6.64
N ARG A 189 -6.77 0.90 7.88
CA ARG A 189 -6.80 2.11 8.71
C ARG A 189 -5.52 2.96 8.63
N GLY A 190 -4.40 2.37 8.26
CA GLY A 190 -3.09 3.01 8.33
C GLY A 190 -1.95 2.05 8.03
N GLU A 191 -0.77 2.36 8.54
CA GLU A 191 0.43 1.55 8.36
C GLU A 191 0.34 0.23 9.14
N PRO A 192 0.43 -0.94 8.47
CA PRO A 192 0.52 -2.24 9.13
C PRO A 192 1.97 -2.56 9.53
N PRO A 193 2.20 -3.28 10.64
CA PRO A 193 3.41 -4.06 10.82
C PRO A 193 3.38 -5.28 9.90
N MET A 194 4.50 -5.64 9.28
CA MET A 194 4.60 -6.91 8.55
C MET A 194 4.77 -8.09 9.52
N TRP A 195 4.49 -9.32 9.06
CA TRP A 195 4.74 -10.51 9.87
C TRP A 195 6.21 -10.92 9.79
N ARG A 196 6.83 -11.14 10.94
CA ARG A 196 8.22 -11.66 11.03
C ARG A 196 8.27 -13.11 10.56
N GLN A 197 9.45 -13.58 10.17
CA GLN A 197 9.64 -14.97 9.75
C GLN A 197 9.12 -15.98 10.78
N GLY A 198 9.44 -15.77 12.06
CA GLY A 198 9.00 -16.65 13.16
C GLY A 198 7.52 -16.54 13.53
N GLU A 199 6.78 -15.59 12.96
CA GLU A 199 5.35 -15.39 13.20
C GLU A 199 4.47 -16.13 12.19
N LEU A 200 5.08 -16.70 11.14
CA LEU A 200 4.41 -17.57 10.18
C LEU A 200 4.52 -19.02 10.65
N ALA A 201 3.48 -19.52 11.31
CA ALA A 201 3.45 -20.90 11.78
C ALA A 201 3.22 -21.89 10.63
N GLU A 202 2.37 -21.52 9.67
CA GLU A 202 2.01 -22.40 8.56
C GLU A 202 1.58 -21.61 7.34
N VAL A 203 1.94 -22.10 6.15
CA VAL A 203 1.36 -21.68 4.87
C VAL A 203 1.39 -22.83 3.88
N ALA A 204 0.27 -23.05 3.21
CA ALA A 204 0.17 -23.93 2.05
C ALA A 204 -0.71 -23.24 1.01
N LEU A 205 -0.28 -23.29 -0.25
CA LEU A 205 -1.06 -22.82 -1.39
C LEU A 205 -0.67 -23.72 -2.56
N ALA A 206 -1.66 -24.31 -3.22
CA ALA A 206 -1.44 -25.27 -4.30
C ALA A 206 -2.57 -25.19 -5.31
N PHE A 207 -2.33 -25.74 -6.50
CA PHE A 207 -3.40 -25.98 -7.47
C PHE A 207 -4.30 -27.12 -6.98
N GLU A 208 -5.61 -26.94 -7.10
CA GLU A 208 -6.56 -28.01 -6.84
C GLU A 208 -6.46 -29.10 -7.91
N PRO A 209 -6.67 -30.37 -7.54
CA PRO A 209 -6.83 -31.44 -8.52
C PRO A 209 -7.98 -31.10 -9.47
N ILE A 210 -7.73 -31.18 -10.78
CA ILE A 210 -8.78 -30.97 -11.77
C ILE A 210 -9.61 -32.25 -11.84
N ALA A 211 -10.88 -32.16 -11.44
CA ALA A 211 -11.78 -33.30 -11.49
C ALA A 211 -12.08 -33.73 -12.94
N ASP A 212 -12.37 -32.80 -13.87
CA ASP A 212 -12.91 -33.15 -15.20
C ASP A 212 -12.51 -32.17 -16.34
N GLY A 213 -11.24 -31.73 -16.41
CA GLY A 213 -10.64 -31.02 -17.55
C GLY A 213 -11.25 -29.68 -18.01
N THR A 214 -12.36 -29.24 -17.41
CA THR A 214 -13.20 -28.13 -17.89
C THR A 214 -13.15 -26.88 -16.99
N ALA A 215 -12.65 -27.02 -15.75
CA ALA A 215 -12.49 -25.89 -14.84
C ALA A 215 -11.10 -25.23 -15.01
N PRO A 216 -10.99 -23.89 -14.92
CA PRO A 216 -9.69 -23.22 -14.87
C PRO A 216 -8.88 -23.71 -13.67
N PRO A 217 -7.54 -23.61 -13.72
CA PRO A 217 -6.69 -24.03 -12.61
C PRO A 217 -7.03 -23.21 -11.36
N ALA A 218 -7.71 -23.83 -10.40
CA ALA A 218 -8.05 -23.21 -9.13
C ALA A 218 -6.88 -23.36 -8.16
N LEU A 219 -6.60 -22.31 -7.38
CA LEU A 219 -5.71 -22.33 -6.24
C LEU A 219 -6.51 -22.51 -4.95
N ALA A 220 -5.96 -23.29 -4.03
CA ALA A 220 -6.48 -23.49 -2.69
C ALA A 220 -5.35 -23.47 -1.67
N GLY A 221 -5.59 -22.88 -0.51
CA GLY A 221 -4.58 -22.81 0.52
C GLY A 221 -5.08 -22.31 1.86
N HIS A 222 -4.16 -22.28 2.80
CA HIS A 222 -4.35 -21.72 4.13
C HIS A 222 -3.06 -21.10 4.66
N ALA A 223 -3.19 -20.21 5.63
CA ALA A 223 -2.06 -19.66 6.38
C ALA A 223 -2.44 -19.46 7.85
N ARG A 224 -1.49 -19.65 8.76
CA ARG A 224 -1.63 -19.35 10.18
C ARG A 224 -0.47 -18.48 10.64
N LEU A 225 -0.80 -17.28 11.11
CA LEU A 225 0.15 -16.28 11.58
C LEU A 225 -0.21 -15.81 12.99
N ALA A 226 0.79 -15.61 13.84
CA ALA A 226 0.62 -15.06 15.18
C ALA A 226 1.90 -14.36 15.65
N THR A 227 1.75 -13.20 16.30
CA THR A 227 2.87 -12.56 17.00
C THR A 227 3.31 -13.42 18.17
N GLY A 228 4.58 -13.29 18.59
CA GLY A 228 5.11 -14.05 19.72
C GLY A 228 4.37 -13.80 21.05
N ASP A 229 3.71 -12.65 21.19
CA ASP A 229 2.86 -12.32 22.34
C ASP A 229 1.38 -12.68 22.17
N GLY A 230 1.00 -13.26 21.02
CA GLY A 230 -0.37 -13.68 20.69
C GLY A 230 -1.39 -12.55 20.50
N LYS A 231 -0.97 -11.28 20.59
CA LYS A 231 -1.89 -10.14 20.49
C LYS A 231 -2.41 -9.91 19.08
N ARG A 232 -1.63 -10.28 18.06
CA ARG A 232 -2.04 -10.21 16.67
C ARG A 232 -2.00 -11.60 16.04
N ARG A 233 -3.07 -12.00 15.37
CA ARG A 233 -3.18 -13.30 14.69
C ARG A 233 -3.97 -13.20 13.39
N CYS A 234 -3.69 -14.12 12.47
CA CYS A 234 -4.45 -14.31 11.25
C CYS A 234 -4.52 -15.80 10.90
N GLU A 235 -5.73 -16.36 10.83
CA GLU A 235 -5.98 -17.67 10.24
C GLU A 235 -6.73 -17.48 8.94
N ALA A 236 -6.08 -17.77 7.82
CA ALA A 236 -6.59 -17.47 6.49
C ALA A 236 -6.90 -18.75 5.70
N ALA A 237 -8.02 -18.72 4.98
CA ALA A 237 -8.30 -19.62 3.87
C ALA A 237 -8.14 -18.84 2.56
N LEU A 238 -7.44 -19.42 1.59
CA LEU A 238 -7.14 -18.81 0.28
C LEU A 238 -7.79 -19.61 -0.85
N ARG A 239 -8.38 -18.88 -1.80
CA ARG A 239 -8.97 -19.43 -3.03
C ARG A 239 -8.67 -18.51 -4.20
N GLY A 240 -8.35 -19.07 -5.35
CA GLY A 240 -8.02 -18.24 -6.51
C GLY A 240 -8.03 -18.98 -7.83
N GLU A 241 -7.71 -18.25 -8.88
CA GLU A 241 -7.59 -18.74 -10.24
C GLU A 241 -6.34 -18.15 -10.88
N VAL A 242 -5.60 -18.99 -11.60
CA VAL A 242 -4.41 -18.57 -12.35
C VAL A 242 -4.53 -19.05 -13.79
N ALA A 243 -4.24 -18.15 -14.73
CA ALA A 243 -4.17 -18.49 -16.15
C ALA A 243 -2.85 -18.00 -16.76
N ILE A 244 -2.18 -18.90 -17.46
CA ILE A 244 -0.99 -18.65 -18.26
C ILE A 244 -1.39 -18.82 -19.73
N ASP A 245 -0.99 -17.89 -20.59
CA ASP A 245 -1.23 -18.00 -22.04
C ASP A 245 -0.23 -18.95 -22.73
N GLU A 246 -0.44 -19.19 -24.02
CA GLU A 246 0.42 -20.07 -24.84
C GLU A 246 1.87 -19.58 -24.94
N ASN A 247 2.13 -18.30 -24.67
CA ASN A 247 3.46 -17.69 -24.67
C ASN A 247 4.12 -17.72 -23.28
N GLY A 248 3.49 -18.38 -22.29
CA GLY A 248 4.01 -18.46 -20.93
C GLY A 248 3.78 -17.19 -20.10
N ARG A 249 2.91 -16.27 -20.53
CA ARG A 249 2.63 -15.03 -19.81
C ARG A 249 1.51 -15.25 -18.79
N LEU A 250 1.67 -14.69 -17.60
CA LEU A 250 0.60 -14.62 -16.60
C LEU A 250 -0.47 -13.62 -17.07
N VAL A 251 -1.64 -14.13 -17.47
CA VAL A 251 -2.76 -13.32 -17.99
C VAL A 251 -3.92 -13.22 -17.00
N ARG A 252 -3.94 -14.07 -15.98
CA ARG A 252 -4.88 -13.97 -14.86
C ARG A 252 -4.23 -14.44 -13.57
N PHE A 253 -4.38 -13.63 -12.53
CA PHE A 253 -4.04 -13.99 -11.16
C PHE A 253 -5.11 -13.36 -10.29
N ASP A 254 -6.12 -14.14 -9.91
CA ASP A 254 -7.15 -13.71 -8.96
C ASP A 254 -7.00 -14.56 -7.70
N LEU A 255 -6.78 -13.95 -6.54
CA LEU A 255 -6.67 -14.67 -5.28
C LEU A 255 -7.43 -13.93 -4.19
N VAL A 256 -8.28 -14.62 -3.46
CA VAL A 256 -8.98 -14.08 -2.30
C VAL A 256 -8.58 -14.88 -1.07
N ALA A 257 -8.13 -14.17 -0.05
CA ALA A 257 -7.92 -14.69 1.28
C ALA A 257 -9.01 -14.16 2.22
N ARG A 258 -9.66 -15.05 2.94
CA ARG A 258 -10.53 -14.71 4.07
C ARG A 258 -9.80 -15.07 5.35
N CYS A 259 -9.44 -14.06 6.13
CA CYS A 259 -8.72 -14.22 7.38
C CYS A 259 -9.62 -13.95 8.59
N ALA A 260 -9.63 -14.88 9.54
CA ALA A 260 -10.03 -14.62 10.92
C ALA A 260 -8.88 -13.87 11.61
N PHE A 261 -8.95 -12.55 11.57
CA PHE A 261 -7.89 -11.65 12.03
C PHE A 261 -8.21 -11.16 13.45
N ALA A 262 -7.18 -10.90 14.25
CA ALA A 262 -7.35 -10.18 15.50
C ALA A 262 -6.12 -9.33 15.82
N GLY A 263 -6.34 -8.28 16.61
CA GLY A 263 -5.29 -7.39 17.08
C GLY A 263 -4.95 -6.25 16.13
N GLU A 264 -3.95 -5.47 16.52
CA GLU A 264 -3.46 -4.30 15.79
C GLU A 264 -1.95 -4.16 15.92
N GLY A 265 -1.39 -3.29 15.08
CA GLY A 265 0.01 -2.91 15.15
C GLY A 265 0.27 -1.70 16.03
N GLU A 266 1.55 -1.43 16.30
CA GLU A 266 1.99 -0.26 17.07
C GLU A 266 1.73 1.08 16.36
N PHE A 267 1.63 1.08 15.02
CA PHE A 267 1.49 2.30 14.23
C PHE A 267 0.04 2.75 14.03
N THR A 268 -0.91 1.81 14.06
CA THR A 268 -2.32 2.08 13.71
C THR A 268 -3.26 1.48 14.75
N PRO A 269 -3.66 2.28 15.75
CA PRO A 269 -4.52 1.81 16.82
C PRO A 269 -5.97 1.67 16.36
N HIS A 270 -6.81 1.13 17.25
CA HIS A 270 -8.25 1.04 17.11
C HIS A 270 -8.81 -0.01 16.13
N ALA A 271 -8.24 -1.21 16.12
CA ALA A 271 -8.86 -2.37 15.48
C ALA A 271 -10.19 -2.70 16.17
N PRO A 272 -11.10 -3.40 15.47
CA PRO A 272 -12.20 -4.06 16.14
C PRO A 272 -11.70 -4.97 17.28
N PRO A 273 -12.34 -4.96 18.45
CA PRO A 273 -12.04 -5.89 19.51
C PRO A 273 -12.28 -7.34 19.06
N GLY A 274 -11.57 -8.28 19.67
CA GLY A 274 -11.74 -9.71 19.39
C GLY A 274 -11.28 -10.11 17.99
N THR A 275 -11.92 -11.15 17.45
CA THR A 275 -11.67 -11.63 16.09
C THR A 275 -12.63 -10.96 15.12
N PHE A 276 -12.14 -10.54 13.97
CA PHE A 276 -12.92 -9.99 12.86
C PHE A 276 -12.52 -10.63 11.53
N THR A 277 -13.37 -10.51 10.52
CA THR A 277 -13.06 -10.99 9.17
C THR A 277 -12.33 -9.91 8.37
N LEU A 278 -11.06 -10.19 8.07
CA LEU A 278 -10.25 -9.43 7.11
C LEU A 278 -10.26 -10.18 5.78
N VAL A 279 -10.66 -9.53 4.70
CA VAL A 279 -10.59 -10.07 3.34
C VAL A 279 -9.48 -9.36 2.58
N VAL A 280 -8.62 -10.14 1.94
CA VAL A 280 -7.57 -9.65 1.04
C VAL A 280 -7.86 -10.22 -0.34
N ALA A 281 -8.01 -9.35 -1.34
CA ALA A 281 -8.19 -9.72 -2.73
C ALA A 281 -6.98 -9.27 -3.54
N MET A 282 -6.47 -10.13 -4.40
CA MET A 282 -5.35 -9.87 -5.28
C MET A 282 -5.78 -10.09 -6.72
N ARG A 283 -5.41 -9.17 -7.60
CA ARG A 283 -5.72 -9.25 -9.02
C ARG A 283 -4.54 -8.76 -9.85
N LEU A 284 -4.23 -9.42 -10.96
CA LEU A 284 -3.22 -8.92 -11.91
C LEU A 284 -3.50 -7.45 -12.29
N ALA A 285 -2.52 -6.58 -12.10
CA ALA A 285 -2.63 -5.16 -12.41
C ALA A 285 -2.65 -4.94 -13.94
N PRO A 286 -3.37 -3.92 -14.42
CA PRO A 286 -3.40 -3.61 -15.84
C PRO A 286 -2.01 -3.18 -16.34
N PRO A 287 -1.69 -3.38 -17.64
CA PRO A 287 -0.34 -3.14 -18.19
C PRO A 287 0.21 -1.72 -17.98
N ASP A 288 -0.67 -0.72 -17.97
CA ASP A 288 -0.33 0.69 -17.74
C ASP A 288 -0.04 1.02 -16.26
N GLY A 289 -0.26 0.06 -15.35
CA GLY A 289 -0.06 0.17 -13.91
C GLY A 289 1.20 -0.53 -13.37
N GLN A 290 1.95 -1.28 -14.18
CA GLN A 290 2.97 -2.21 -13.70
C GLN A 290 4.25 -1.56 -13.13
N ASP A 291 4.45 -0.25 -13.32
CA ASP A 291 5.59 0.50 -12.76
C ASP A 291 5.19 1.49 -11.65
N ARG A 292 4.03 1.26 -11.00
CA ARG A 292 3.44 2.20 -10.04
C ARG A 292 3.58 1.69 -8.60
N VAL A 293 4.39 2.39 -7.82
CA VAL A 293 4.56 2.26 -6.35
C VAL A 293 4.97 0.85 -5.88
N PRO A 294 6.17 0.66 -5.31
CA PRO A 294 6.58 -0.65 -4.82
C PRO A 294 5.67 -1.14 -3.68
N PRO A 295 5.57 -2.48 -3.47
CA PRO A 295 4.93 -3.07 -2.31
C PRO A 295 5.43 -2.42 -1.02
N GLN A 296 4.56 -2.18 -0.05
CA GLN A 296 4.98 -1.51 1.18
C GLN A 296 6.09 -2.29 1.90
N ALA A 297 6.01 -3.63 1.89
CA ALA A 297 7.02 -4.49 2.49
C ALA A 297 8.38 -4.47 1.76
N ALA A 298 8.44 -4.02 0.50
CA ALA A 298 9.69 -3.91 -0.25
C ALA A 298 10.64 -2.82 0.29
N ARG A 299 10.28 -2.12 1.37
CA ARG A 299 11.21 -1.26 2.13
C ARG A 299 12.47 -2.03 2.55
N ASP A 300 12.34 -3.31 2.92
CA ASP A 300 13.41 -4.29 2.86
C ASP A 300 13.19 -5.20 1.64
N LEU A 301 13.91 -4.92 0.56
CA LEU A 301 13.71 -5.59 -0.72
C LEU A 301 14.15 -7.06 -0.68
N ASP A 302 15.24 -7.37 0.03
CA ASP A 302 15.79 -8.72 0.05
C ASP A 302 14.92 -9.63 0.94
N GLU A 303 14.43 -9.11 2.07
CA GLU A 303 13.45 -9.79 2.92
C GLU A 303 12.14 -10.07 2.15
N TYR A 304 11.63 -9.06 1.42
CA TYR A 304 10.40 -9.17 0.64
C TYR A 304 10.51 -10.21 -0.49
N LEU A 305 11.56 -10.13 -1.31
CA LEU A 305 11.73 -11.02 -2.46
C LEU A 305 12.03 -12.45 -2.03
N ARG A 306 12.86 -12.66 -1.00
CA ARG A 306 13.18 -14.02 -0.53
C ARG A 306 12.10 -14.61 0.37
N ALA A 307 11.23 -13.77 0.94
CA ALA A 307 10.24 -14.14 1.94
C ALA A 307 10.85 -14.96 3.10
N ARG A 308 12.10 -14.64 3.45
CA ARG A 308 12.87 -15.25 4.54
C ARG A 308 12.88 -14.34 5.75
#